data_AF-A0A7C1TNS0-F1
#
_entry.id   AF-A0A7C1TNS0-F1
#
_cell.length_a   1.000
_cell.length_b   1.000
_cell.length_c   1.000
_cell.angle_alpha   90.00
_cell.angle_beta   90.00
_cell.angle_gamma   90.00
#
_symmetry.space_group_name_H-M   'P 1'
#
loop_
_entity.id
_entity.type
_entity.pdbx_description
1 polymer ?
#
loop_
_entity_poly.entity_id
_entity_poly.type
_entity_poly.pdbx_seq_one_letter_code
_entity_poly.pdbx_strand_id
1 'polypeptide(L)' 'MELTLEKMTLEEKLKLLEELWSDLLSHEYKVPSPQWHKDILEKREEKVKKGQETILDWNDAKEKIRQSIK' A
#
# COMPACT_ATOMS: atom_id res chain seq x y z
N MET A 1 -15.84 -17.27 17.06
CA MET A 1 -15.41 -16.42 18.19
C MET A 1 -15.74 -15.00 17.82
N GLU A 2 -16.51 -14.29 18.65
CA GLU A 2 -16.66 -12.84 18.52
C GLU A 2 -15.51 -12.15 19.24
N LEU A 3 -14.81 -11.26 18.54
CA LEU A 3 -13.82 -10.38 19.16
C LEU A 3 -14.56 -9.21 19.79
N THR A 4 -14.47 -9.05 21.10
CA THR A 4 -15.06 -7.89 21.80
C THR A 4 -14.14 -6.67 21.69
N LEU A 5 -14.02 -6.13 20.48
CA LEU A 5 -13.12 -5.02 20.16
C LEU A 5 -13.39 -3.79 21.05
N GLU A 6 -14.63 -3.55 21.45
CA GLU A 6 -15.00 -2.43 22.31
C GLU A 6 -14.33 -2.45 23.69
N LYS A 7 -13.96 -3.64 24.18
CA LYS A 7 -13.30 -3.81 25.48
C LYS A 7 -11.78 -3.69 25.41
N MET A 8 -11.21 -3.66 24.20
CA MET A 8 -9.77 -3.54 23.99
C MET A 8 -9.33 -2.08 24.09
N THR A 9 -8.19 -1.87 24.74
CA THR A 9 -7.41 -0.63 24.66
C THR A 9 -6.95 -0.37 23.22
N LEU A 10 -6.52 0.86 22.94
CA LEU A 10 -5.96 1.20 21.63
C LEU A 10 -4.73 0.35 21.29
N GLU A 11 -3.84 0.13 22.26
CA GLU A 11 -2.63 -0.68 22.09
C GLU A 11 -2.96 -2.12 21.70
N GLU A 12 -3.92 -2.75 22.39
CA GLU A 12 -4.37 -4.11 22.08
C GLU A 12 -4.98 -4.21 20.67
N LYS A 13 -5.74 -3.19 20.25
CA LYS A 13 -6.29 -3.13 18.88
C LYS A 13 -5.20 -3.00 17.83
N LEU A 14 -4.20 -2.17 18.08
CA LEU A 14 -3.07 -1.99 17.16
C LEU A 14 -2.26 -3.28 17.04
N LYS A 15 -1.97 -3.94 18.16
CA LYS A 15 -1.27 -5.22 18.16
C LYS A 15 -2.06 -6.30 17.43
N LEU A 16 -3.37 -6.40 17.67
CA LEU A 16 -4.24 -7.33 16.94
C LEU A 16 -4.25 -7.04 15.43
N LEU A 17 -4.25 -5.76 15.03
CA LEU A 17 -4.17 -5.37 13.64
C LEU A 17 -2.85 -5.80 13.00
N GLU A 18 -1.72 -5.61 13.70
CA GLU A 18 -0.41 -6.05 13.24
C GLU A 18 -0.31 -7.58 13.10
N GLU A 19 -0.81 -8.32 14.09
CA GLU A 19 -0.85 -9.79 14.06
C GLU A 19 -1.71 -10.31 12.91
N LEU A 20 -2.91 -9.72 12.73
CA LEU A 20 -3.79 -10.05 11.60
C LEU A 20 -3.13 -9.73 10.27
N TRP A 21 -2.51 -8.56 10.16
CA TRP A 21 -1.84 -8.14 8.94
C TRP A 21 -0.67 -9.08 8.59
N SER A 22 0.12 -9.47 9.59
CA SER A 22 1.22 -10.42 9.42
C SER A 22 0.73 -11.81 8.97
N ASP A 23 -0.35 -12.33 9.56
CA ASP A 23 -0.95 -13.59 9.15
C ASP A 23 -1.48 -13.54 7.71
N LEU A 24 -2.16 -12.46 7.33
CA LEU A 24 -2.66 -12.26 5.97
C LEU A 24 -1.52 -12.23 4.94
N LEU A 25 -0.42 -11.55 5.25
CA LEU A 25 0.76 -11.51 4.39
C LEU A 25 1.40 -12.89 4.20
N SER A 26 1.41 -13.74 5.24
CA SER A 26 1.90 -15.11 5.12
C SER A 26 1.06 -16.00 4.18
N HIS A 27 -0.14 -15.52 3.82
CA HIS A 27 -1.08 -16.18 2.94
C HIS A 27 -1.39 -15.36 1.68
N GLU A 28 -0.45 -14.52 1.20
CA GLU A 28 -0.64 -13.63 0.05
C GLU A 28 -1.21 -14.32 -1.20
N TYR A 29 -0.87 -15.59 -1.43
CA TYR A 29 -1.38 -16.39 -2.55
C TYR A 29 -2.91 -16.61 -2.52
N LYS A 30 -3.56 -16.48 -1.35
CA LYS A 30 -5.01 -16.60 -1.21
C LYS A 30 -5.75 -15.38 -1.74
N VAL A 31 -5.07 -14.25 -1.91
CA VAL A 31 -5.65 -13.01 -2.44
C VAL A 31 -4.81 -12.58 -3.64
N PRO A 32 -4.99 -13.23 -4.81
CA PRO A 32 -4.22 -12.89 -5.99
C PRO A 32 -4.50 -11.44 -6.39
N SER A 33 -3.45 -10.73 -6.80
CA SER A 33 -3.61 -9.38 -7.35
C SER A 33 -4.47 -9.43 -8.61
N PRO A 34 -5.49 -8.57 -8.75
CA PRO A 34 -6.28 -8.49 -9.97
C PRO A 34 -5.40 -8.20 -11.19
N GLN A 35 -5.74 -8.78 -12.34
CA GLN A 35 -4.95 -8.61 -13.58
C GLN A 35 -4.71 -7.14 -13.94
N TRP A 36 -5.70 -6.27 -13.72
CA TRP A 36 -5.58 -4.85 -14.04
C TRP A 36 -4.46 -4.13 -13.26
N HIS A 37 -4.04 -4.65 -12.08
CA HIS A 37 -2.89 -4.10 -11.35
C HIS A 37 -1.63 -4.22 -12.20
N LYS A 38 -1.40 -5.41 -12.78
CA LYS A 38 -0.25 -5.69 -13.64
C LYS A 38 -0.29 -4.82 -14.89
N ASP A 39 -1.44 -4.74 -15.55
CA ASP A 39 -1.59 -3.98 -16.79
C ASP A 39 -1.25 -2.49 -16.60
N ILE A 40 -1.62 -1.91 -15.45
CA ILE A 40 -1.26 -0.53 -15.10
C ILE A 40 0.24 -0.39 -14.85
N LEU A 41 0.87 -1.34 -14.15
CA LEU A 41 2.30 -1.31 -13.88
C LEU A 41 3.11 -1.40 -15.17
N GLU A 42 2.77 -2.34 -16.06
CA GLU A 42 3.42 -2.49 -17.37
C GLU A 42 3.30 -1.21 -18.20
N LYS A 43 2.10 -0.60 -18.25
CA LYS A 43 1.88 0.67 -18.95
C LYS A 43 2.73 1.81 -18.38
N ARG A 44 2.90 1.88 -17.06
CA ARG A 44 3.75 2.90 -16.41
C ARG A 44 5.23 2.65 -16.70
N GLU A 45 5.67 1.40 -16.61
CA GLU A 45 7.04 1.01 -16.91
C GLU A 45 7.42 1.36 -18.36
N GLU A 46 6.54 1.10 -19.33
CA GLU A 46 6.75 1.49 -20.71
C GLU A 46 6.93 3.00 -20.89
N LYS A 47 6.12 3.81 -20.20
CA LYS A 47 6.23 5.26 -20.28
C LYS A 47 7.54 5.75 -19.70
N VAL A 48 8.01 5.17 -18.59
CA VAL A 48 9.33 5.47 -18.03
C VAL A 48 10.43 5.11 -19.03
N LYS A 49 10.37 3.92 -19.65
CA LYS A 49 11.32 3.51 -20.70
C LYS A 49 11.32 4.44 -21.91
N LYS A 50 10.15 4.98 -22.27
CA LYS A 50 9.97 5.95 -23.36
C LYS A 50 10.33 7.40 -22.94
N GLY A 51 10.75 7.64 -21.70
CA GLY A 51 11.07 8.98 -21.18
C GLY A 51 9.85 9.88 -20.98
N GLN A 52 8.63 9.32 -20.97
CA GLN A 52 7.37 10.04 -20.83
C GLN A 52 6.95 10.24 -19.37
N GLU A 53 7.49 9.42 -18.46
CA GLU A 53 7.32 9.54 -17.01
C GLU A 53 8.69 9.40 -16.33
N THR A 54 8.87 10.05 -15.18
CA THR A 54 10.10 9.96 -14.39
C THR A 54 9.81 9.34 -13.03
N ILE A 55 10.75 8.53 -12.55
CA ILE A 55 10.73 8.00 -11.19
C ILE A 55 11.32 9.08 -10.28
N LEU A 56 10.59 9.42 -9.22
CA LEU A 56 11.02 10.39 -8.21
C LEU A 56 11.36 9.68 -6.92
N ASP A 57 12.33 10.21 -6.19
CA ASP A 57 12.53 9.82 -4.81
C ASP A 57 11.27 10.13 -3.99
N TRP A 58 11.01 9.31 -2.98
CA TRP A 58 9.80 9.44 -2.18
C TRP A 58 9.76 10.76 -1.39
N ASN A 59 10.90 11.26 -0.93
CA ASN A 59 10.96 12.55 -0.23
C ASN A 59 10.72 13.70 -1.21
N ASP A 60 11.31 13.64 -2.41
CA ASP A 60 11.10 14.64 -3.46
C ASP A 60 9.63 14.70 -3.89
N ALA A 61 8.99 13.54 -4.05
CA ALA A 61 7.57 13.45 -4.40
C ALA A 61 6.69 14.11 -3.31
N LYS A 62 6.97 13.86 -2.03
CA LYS A 62 6.23 14.49 -0.91
C LYS A 62 6.39 15.99 -0.91
N GLU A 63 7.61 16.50 -1.07
CA GLU A 63 7.86 17.94 -1.10
C GLU A 63 7.13 18.61 -2.25
N LYS A 64 7.18 18.02 -3.44
CA LYS A 64 6.45 18.52 -4.61
C LYS A 64 4.94 18.59 -4.37
N ILE A 65 4.35 17.56 -3.76
CA ILE A 65 2.92 17.55 -3.42
C ILE A 65 2.59 18.66 -2.42
N ARG A 66 3.36 18.80 -1.35
CA ARG A 66 3.17 19.86 -0.34
C ARG A 66 3.23 21.25 -0.95
N GLN A 67 4.18 21.48 -1.87
CA GLN A 67 4.30 22.75 -2.59
C GLN A 67 3.11 23.02 -3.51
N SER A 68 2.51 21.99 -4.11
CA SER A 68 1.38 22.12 -5.03
C SER A 68 0.03 22.43 -4.37
N ILE A 69 -0.08 22.26 -3.05
CA ILE A 69 -1.31 22.47 -2.27
C ILE A 69 -1.29 23.83 -1.53
N LYS A 70 -0.18 24.58 -1.64
CA LYS A 70 0.02 25.86 -0.98
C LYS A 70 -0.44 27.03 -1.86
#